data_AF-A0A316ZCJ2-F1
#
_entry.id   AF-A0A316ZCJ2-F1
#
_cell.length_a   1.000
_cell.length_b   1.000
_cell.length_c   1.000
_cell.angle_alpha   90.00
_cell.angle_beta   90.00
_cell.angle_gamma   90.00
#
_symmetry.space_group_name_H-M   'P 1'
#
loop_
_entity.id
_entity.type
_entity.pdbx_description
1 polymer ?
#
loop_
_entity_poly.entity_id
_entity_poly.type
_entity_poly.pdbx_seq_one_letter_code
_entity_poly.pdbx_strand_id
1 'polypeptide(L)' 'FLEPVNPDEVPGYTDVIKEPMDFAKMEKRLHSGAYRRQDEFQRDLLLVTGNAQTFNQPGSIYSNEAARLE' A
#
# COMPACT_ATOMS: atom_id res chain seq x y z
N PHE A 1 -3.96 2.07 4.93
CA PHE A 1 -4.47 1.25 3.81
C PHE A 1 -5.43 2.04 2.93
N LEU A 2 -6.50 2.64 3.49
CA LEU A 2 -7.50 3.37 2.69
C LEU A 2 -6.93 4.63 2.02
N GLU A 3 -6.29 5.49 2.81
CA GLU A 3 -5.72 6.75 2.35
C GLU A 3 -4.17 6.68 2.28
N PRO A 4 -3.53 7.54 1.47
CA PRO A 4 -2.08 7.63 1.40
C PRO A 4 -1.49 8.07 2.74
N VAL A 5 -0.28 7.57 3.02
CA VAL A 5 0.50 8.02 4.19
C VAL A 5 1.00 9.44 3.96
N ASN A 6 0.78 10.34 4.92
CA ASN A 6 1.36 11.68 4.91
C ASN A 6 2.85 11.61 5.35
N PRO A 7 3.83 11.89 4.46
CA PRO A 7 5.25 11.80 4.79
C PRO A 7 5.70 12.77 5.89
N ASP A 8 5.01 13.91 6.01
CA ASP A 8 5.34 14.93 7.01
C ASP A 8 4.94 14.48 8.43
N GLU A 9 3.93 13.61 8.51
CA GLU A 9 3.44 13.04 9.78
C GLU A 9 4.12 11.71 10.13
N VAL A 10 4.70 11.03 9.14
CA VAL A 10 5.35 9.72 9.29
C VAL A 10 6.81 9.81 8.85
N PRO A 11 7.72 10.23 9.75
CA PRO A 11 9.14 10.37 9.45
C PRO A 11 9.76 9.07 8.91
N GLY A 12 10.59 9.21 7.87
CA GLY A 12 11.30 8.09 7.25
C GLY A 12 10.45 7.20 6.33
N TYR A 13 9.16 7.47 6.16
CA TYR A 13 8.31 6.64 5.29
C TYR A 13 8.80 6.61 3.84
N THR A 14 9.15 7.76 3.27
CA THR A 14 9.65 7.88 1.89
C THR A 14 11.11 7.40 1.73
N ASP A 15 11.86 7.32 2.83
CA ASP A 15 13.21 6.76 2.85
C ASP A 15 13.18 5.23 2.73
N VAL A 16 12.14 4.60 3.26
CA VAL A 16 11.96 3.14 3.23
C VAL A 16 11.09 2.71 2.04
N ILE A 17 9.92 3.31 1.87
CA ILE A 17 8.92 2.92 0.89
C ILE A 17 9.09 3.71 -0.42
N LYS A 18 9.48 3.01 -1.47
CA LYS A 18 9.78 3.61 -2.79
C LYS A 18 8.60 3.66 -3.74
N GLU A 19 7.62 2.79 -3.56
CA GLU A 19 6.39 2.77 -4.36
C GLU A 19 5.14 2.81 -3.46
N PRO A 20 4.77 3.99 -2.93
CA PRO A 20 3.57 4.11 -2.09
C PRO A 20 2.30 3.74 -2.86
N MET A 21 1.46 2.93 -2.20
CA MET A 21 0.14 2.53 -2.67
C MET A 21 -0.87 2.49 -1.52
N ASP A 22 -2.12 2.82 -1.84
CA ASP A 22 -3.27 2.87 -0.95
C ASP A 22 -4.55 2.55 -1.75
N PHE A 23 -5.63 2.19 -1.07
CA PHE A 23 -6.87 1.76 -1.74
C PHE A 23 -7.59 2.91 -2.47
N ALA A 24 -7.52 4.15 -1.98
CA ALA A 24 -8.09 5.29 -2.69
C ALA A 24 -7.36 5.55 -4.03
N LYS A 25 -6.04 5.39 -4.06
CA LYS A 25 -5.24 5.44 -5.30
C LYS A 25 -5.56 4.29 -6.24
N MET A 26 -5.71 3.06 -5.71
CA MET A 26 -6.15 1.93 -6.52
C MET A 26 -7.54 2.15 -7.13
N GLU A 27 -8.50 2.66 -6.35
CA GLU A 27 -9.83 2.99 -6.83
C GLU A 27 -9.80 4.03 -7.97
N LYS A 28 -9.02 5.10 -7.81
CA LYS A 28 -8.80 6.09 -8.88
C LYS A 28 -8.18 5.47 -10.13
N ARG A 29 -7.22 4.57 -9.98
CA ARG A 29 -6.59 3.85 -11.11
C ARG A 29 -7.59 2.91 -11.79
N LEU A 30 -8.44 2.24 -11.03
CA LEU A 30 -9.49 1.38 -11.56
C LEU A 30 -10.50 2.18 -12.39
N HIS A 31 -11.06 3.26 -11.82
CA HIS A 31 -12.06 4.09 -12.50
C HIS A 31 -11.52 4.85 -13.72
N SER A 32 -10.22 5.15 -13.75
CA SER A 32 -9.57 5.75 -14.93
C SER A 32 -9.19 4.74 -16.01
N GLY A 33 -9.44 3.43 -15.80
CA GLY A 33 -9.05 2.38 -16.73
C GLY A 33 -7.52 2.16 -16.81
N ALA A 34 -6.78 2.55 -15.76
CA ALA A 34 -5.33 2.40 -15.71
C ALA A 34 -4.87 0.95 -15.50
N TYR A 35 -5.76 0.06 -15.04
CA TYR A 35 -5.51 -1.38 -15.00
C TYR A 35 -6.07 -2.02 -16.28
N ARG A 36 -5.17 -2.38 -17.19
CA ARG A 36 -5.50 -3.08 -18.44
C ARG A 36 -5.47 -4.59 -18.27
N ARG A 37 -4.78 -5.06 -17.23
CA ARG A 37 -4.63 -6.48 -16.91
C ARG A 37 -4.82 -6.73 -15.42
N GLN A 38 -5.29 -7.93 -15.08
CA GLN A 38 -5.54 -8.34 -13.70
C GLN A 38 -4.27 -8.31 -12.83
N ASP A 39 -3.11 -8.64 -13.40
CA ASP A 39 -1.83 -8.65 -12.67
C ASP A 39 -1.36 -7.25 -12.27
N GLU A 40 -1.76 -6.20 -12.99
CA GLU A 40 -1.46 -4.82 -12.60
C GLU A 40 -2.25 -4.40 -11.35
N PHE A 41 -3.52 -4.81 -11.26
CA PHE A 41 -4.34 -4.61 -10.07
C PHE A 41 -3.81 -5.42 -8.88
N GLN A 42 -3.48 -6.71 -9.12
CA GLN A 42 -2.91 -7.58 -8.10
C GLN A 42 -1.56 -7.04 -7.58
N ARG A 43 -0.70 -6.52 -8.45
CA ARG A 43 0.56 -5.90 -8.06
C ARG A 43 0.35 -4.73 -7.10
N ASP A 44 -0.60 -3.86 -7.39
CA ASP A 44 -0.90 -2.73 -6.52
C ASP A 44 -1.52 -3.17 -5.19
N LEU A 45 -2.35 -4.22 -5.18
CA LEU A 45 -2.85 -4.83 -3.94
C LEU A 45 -1.70 -5.32 -3.06
N LEU A 46 -0.73 -6.05 -3.64
CA LEU A 46 0.45 -6.53 -2.94
C LEU A 46 1.36 -5.38 -2.47
N LEU A 47 1.40 -4.25 -3.17
CA LEU A 47 2.10 -3.06 -2.67
C LEU A 47 1.45 -2.49 -1.42
N VAL A 48 0.11 -2.50 -1.30
CA VAL A 48 -0.58 -1.99 -0.11
C VAL A 48 -0.19 -2.78 1.15
N THR A 49 -0.19 -4.12 1.07
CA THR A 49 0.14 -5.00 2.19
C THR A 49 1.66 -5.11 2.40
N GLY A 50 2.43 -5.28 1.33
CA GLY A 50 3.88 -5.39 1.37
C GLY A 50 4.57 -4.14 1.90
N ASN A 51 4.11 -2.94 1.52
CA ASN A 51 4.64 -1.69 2.09
C ASN A 51 4.35 -1.59 3.60
N ALA A 52 3.17 -2.02 4.03
CA ALA A 52 2.81 -2.00 5.45
C ALA A 52 3.67 -2.99 6.27
N GLN A 53 3.94 -4.19 5.76
CA GLN A 53 4.86 -5.15 6.40
C GLN A 53 6.31 -4.68 6.36
N THR A 54 6.73 -3.96 5.31
CA THR A 54 8.10 -3.46 5.16
C THR A 54 8.40 -2.31 6.13
N PHE A 55 7.45 -1.37 6.28
CA PHE A 55 7.66 -0.18 7.11
C PHE A 55 7.39 -0.44 8.60
N ASN A 56 6.38 -1.23 8.94
CA ASN A 56 5.95 -1.42 10.32
C ASN A 56 6.65 -2.60 10.98
N GLN A 57 6.90 -2.51 12.29
CA GLN A 57 7.53 -3.59 13.05
C GLN A 57 6.69 -4.88 12.97
N PRO A 58 7.31 -6.06 12.82
CA PRO A 58 6.62 -7.34 12.92
C PRO A 58 5.83 -7.44 14.22
N GLY A 59 4.59 -7.92 14.16
CA GLY A 59 3.70 -8.04 15.32
C GLY A 59 2.93 -6.76 15.67
N SER A 60 3.23 -5.61 15.02
CA SER A 60 2.38 -4.42 15.12
C SER A 60 0.99 -4.67 14.52
N ILE A 61 0.01 -3.86 14.92
CA ILE A 61 -1.35 -3.95 14.35
C ILE A 61 -1.33 -3.81 12.82
N TYR A 62 -0.49 -2.94 12.27
CA TYR A 62 -0.44 -2.70 10.83
C TYR A 62 0.19 -3.86 10.08
N SER A 63 1.29 -4.43 10.61
CA SER A 63 1.92 -5.62 10.03
C SER A 63 1.01 -6.84 10.09
N ASN A 64 0.29 -7.04 11.20
CA ASN A 64 -0.60 -8.17 11.37
C ASN A 64 -1.83 -8.06 10.47
N GLU A 65 -2.45 -6.87 10.39
CA GLU A 65 -3.60 -6.66 9.50
C GLU A 65 -3.20 -6.77 8.02
N ALA A 66 -1.99 -6.32 7.63
CA ALA A 66 -1.48 -6.53 6.28
C ALA A 66 -1.34 -8.03 5.95
N ALA A 67 -0.82 -8.84 6.87
CA ALA A 67 -0.69 -10.29 6.68
C ALA A 67 -2.05 -11.04 6.62
N ARG A 68 -3.14 -10.44 7.11
CA ARG A 68 -4.49 -11.01 7.03
C ARG A 68 -5.20 -10.71 5.70
N LEU A 69 -4.73 -9.68 4.98
CA LEU A 69 -5.30 -9.23 3.71
C LEU A 69 -4.65 -9.90 2.49
N GLU A 70 -3.49 -10.55 2.69
CA GLU A 70 -2.81 -11.41 1.72
C GLU A 70 -3.37 -12.85 1.74
#